data_AF-A0A4R4QXV6-F1
#
_entry.id   AF-A0A4R4QXV6-F1
#
_cell.length_a   1.000
_cell.length_b   1.000
_cell.length_c   1.000
_cell.angle_alpha   90.00
_cell.angle_beta   90.00
_cell.angle_gamma   90.00
#
_symmetry.space_group_name_H-M   'P 1'
#
loop_
_entity.id
_entity.type
_entity.pdbx_description
1 polymer ?
#
loop_
_entity_poly.entity_id
_entity_poly.type
_entity_poly.pdbx_seq_one_letter_code
_entity_poly.pdbx_strand_id
1 'polypeptide(L)'
;MSAPAIETDLAVSRAAAAARRGELEAAAELLTGLETEDLSVFDLLARIRAQQGRWRDADECWARVQAGDPEHAGAAEGRRILAGIVAGKRPSRPVAQPGRVAVAGGVLVVAAVAGGAVAVAGDDPRRPVATAPAAATSSPTEAGEEQRRRAEELAHRLAQVEAERSAAAERLTTRLDVISRRLTMPGVIVKRGSGTVEVYFREGLFIEDTRLTADGAALLDRVGRRLDGLDASITVVGHSVPVPGGRTSGGSGTALSRAEDAARQLAEASGLPLTAFAMRSAEQSERPFEREARNRTVSLVLTPR
;
A
#
# COMPACT_ATOMS: atom_id res chain seq x y z
N MET A 1 -16.15 21.85 17.66
CA MET A 1 -14.88 21.18 17.29
C MET A 1 -13.75 22.05 17.80
N SER A 2 -13.04 21.60 18.83
CA SER A 2 -11.96 22.37 19.44
C SER A 2 -10.68 22.21 18.61
N ALA A 3 -9.87 23.28 18.48
CA ALA A 3 -8.58 23.27 17.77
C ALA A 3 -7.69 22.01 17.98
N PRO A 4 -7.56 21.42 19.19
CA PRO A 4 -6.76 20.21 19.40
C PRO A 4 -7.23 18.96 18.63
N ALA A 5 -8.52 18.86 18.30
CA ALA A 5 -9.04 17.72 17.54
C ALA A 5 -8.57 17.76 16.08
N ILE A 6 -8.52 18.96 15.49
CA ILE A 6 -8.09 19.16 14.09
C ILE A 6 -6.58 18.90 13.95
N GLU A 7 -5.78 19.32 14.92
CA GLU A 7 -4.34 19.05 14.94
C GLU A 7 -4.05 17.56 15.03
N THR A 8 -4.80 16.84 15.87
CA THR A 8 -4.70 15.37 16.01
C THR A 8 -5.06 14.67 14.70
N ASP A 9 -6.20 15.02 14.08
CA ASP A 9 -6.63 14.44 12.79
C ASP A 9 -5.60 14.68 11.67
N LEU A 10 -5.03 15.89 11.63
CA LEU A 10 -4.02 16.26 10.65
C LEU A 10 -2.72 15.47 10.86
N ALA A 11 -2.29 15.32 12.12
CA ALA A 11 -1.11 14.53 12.46
C ALA A 11 -1.30 13.05 12.13
N VAL A 12 -2.46 12.47 12.43
CA VAL A 12 -2.82 11.09 12.06
C VAL A 12 -2.80 10.90 10.54
N SER A 13 -3.40 11.82 9.79
CA SER A 13 -3.40 11.77 8.32
C SER A 13 -1.99 11.84 7.73
N ARG A 14 -1.14 12.72 8.27
CA ARG A 14 0.27 12.85 7.86
C ARG A 14 1.10 11.62 8.21
N ALA A 15 0.93 11.07 9.41
CA ALA A 15 1.59 9.85 9.84
C ALA A 15 1.20 8.65 8.95
N ALA A 16 -0.09 8.51 8.64
CA ALA A 16 -0.56 7.47 7.73
C ALA A 16 0.02 7.64 6.31
N ALA A 17 0.15 8.87 5.81
CA ALA A 17 0.79 9.15 4.53
C ALA A 17 2.30 8.84 4.53
N ALA A 18 3.02 9.20 5.59
CA ALA A 18 4.44 8.88 5.77
C ALA A 18 4.68 7.36 5.85
N ALA A 19 3.85 6.65 6.61
CA ALA A 19 3.92 5.19 6.71
C ALA A 19 3.72 4.52 5.34
N ARG A 20 2.78 5.01 4.51
CA ARG A 20 2.58 4.50 3.13
C ARG A 20 3.78 4.72 2.20
N ARG A 21 4.61 5.74 2.47
CA ARG A 21 5.87 5.98 1.73
C ARG A 21 7.06 5.18 2.28
N GLY A 22 6.86 4.40 3.34
CA GLY A 22 7.95 3.68 4.02
C GLY A 22 8.74 4.52 5.03
N GLU A 23 8.31 5.77 5.28
CA GLU A 23 8.94 6.68 6.25
C GLU A 23 8.44 6.38 7.67
N LEU A 24 8.68 5.15 8.16
CA LEU A 24 8.08 4.65 9.39
C LEU A 24 8.51 5.44 10.64
N GLU A 25 9.77 5.89 10.71
CA GLU A 25 10.23 6.65 11.88
C GLU A 25 9.58 8.03 11.95
N ALA A 26 9.55 8.76 10.82
CA ALA A 26 8.87 10.05 10.73
C ALA A 26 7.37 9.91 11.04
N ALA A 27 6.74 8.82 10.61
CA ALA A 27 5.34 8.53 10.94
C ALA A 27 5.14 8.33 12.46
N ALA A 28 6.04 7.62 13.13
CA ALA A 28 5.96 7.39 14.57
C ALA A 28 6.23 8.67 15.39
N GLU A 29 7.18 9.51 14.96
CA GLU A 29 7.47 10.80 15.59
C GLU A 29 6.26 11.73 15.56
N LEU A 30 5.55 11.80 14.43
CA LEU A 30 4.33 12.59 14.28
C LEU A 30 3.23 12.19 15.28
N LEU A 31 3.14 10.91 15.64
CA LEU A 31 2.13 10.41 16.58
C LEU A 31 2.58 10.51 18.04
N THR A 32 3.88 10.31 18.31
CA THR A 32 4.41 10.31 19.69
C THR A 32 4.42 11.71 20.30
N GLY A 33 4.49 12.76 19.47
CA GLY A 33 4.40 14.15 19.92
C GLY A 33 2.99 14.64 20.27
N LEU A 34 1.96 13.82 20.07
CA LEU A 34 0.58 14.18 20.41
C LEU A 34 0.28 13.85 21.87
N GLU A 35 -0.10 14.86 22.66
CA GLU A 35 -0.65 14.66 23.99
C GLU A 35 -2.13 14.25 23.88
N THR A 36 -2.38 12.98 23.54
CA THR A 36 -3.74 12.46 23.32
C THR A 36 -3.95 11.07 23.92
N GLU A 37 -5.18 10.81 24.36
CA GLU A 37 -5.63 9.48 24.82
C GLU A 37 -6.45 8.74 23.74
N ASP A 38 -6.48 9.26 22.52
CA ASP A 38 -7.24 8.67 21.42
C ASP A 38 -6.73 7.26 21.06
N LEU A 39 -7.63 6.27 21.18
CA LEU A 39 -7.35 4.87 20.92
C LEU A 39 -6.94 4.63 19.45
N SER A 40 -7.44 5.44 18.51
CA SER A 40 -7.09 5.33 17.09
C SER A 40 -5.63 5.72 16.81
N VAL A 41 -5.08 6.67 17.58
CA VAL A 41 -3.68 7.07 17.51
C VAL A 41 -2.78 5.93 18.01
N PHE A 42 -3.16 5.31 19.14
CA PHE A 42 -2.43 4.16 19.67
C PHE A 42 -2.50 2.93 18.75
N ASP A 43 -3.63 2.65 18.11
CA ASP A 43 -3.72 1.55 17.13
C ASP A 43 -2.84 1.80 15.90
N LEU A 44 -2.84 3.02 15.35
CA LEU A 44 -1.97 3.36 14.22
C LEU A 44 -0.49 3.29 14.59
N LEU A 45 -0.11 3.83 15.76
CA LEU A 45 1.26 3.77 16.26
C LEU A 45 1.71 2.32 16.48
N ALA A 46 0.84 1.45 17.03
CA ALA A 46 1.12 0.03 17.19
C ALA A 46 1.46 -0.65 15.86
N ARG A 47 0.66 -0.39 14.82
CA ARG A 47 0.91 -0.91 13.46
C ARG A 47 2.23 -0.43 12.88
N ILE A 48 2.56 0.86 13.06
CA ILE A 48 3.84 1.42 12.60
C ILE A 48 5.02 0.76 13.34
N ARG A 49 4.95 0.64 14.68
CA ARG A 49 6.00 -0.02 15.49
C ARG A 49 6.16 -1.50 15.10
N ALA A 50 5.07 -2.19 14.80
CA ALA A 50 5.11 -3.54 14.28
C ALA A 50 5.84 -3.60 12.92
N GLN A 51 5.55 -2.69 11.98
CA GLN A 51 6.26 -2.64 10.69
C GLN A 51 7.76 -2.35 10.83
N GLN A 52 8.16 -1.60 11.86
CA GLN A 52 9.56 -1.35 12.20
C GLN A 52 10.28 -2.55 12.84
N GLY A 53 9.55 -3.62 13.19
CA GLY A 53 10.08 -4.74 13.96
C GLY A 53 10.20 -4.46 15.46
N ARG A 54 9.60 -3.37 15.95
CA ARG A 54 9.55 -2.99 17.38
C ARG A 54 8.34 -3.66 18.05
N TRP A 55 8.42 -4.98 18.15
CA TRP A 55 7.29 -5.84 18.58
C TRP A 55 6.78 -5.56 19.98
N ARG A 56 7.68 -5.30 20.93
CA ARG A 56 7.32 -4.99 22.32
C ARG A 56 6.52 -3.69 22.39
N ASP A 57 7.01 -2.66 21.74
CA ASP A 57 6.37 -1.33 21.75
C ASP A 57 5.01 -1.37 21.05
N ALA A 58 4.86 -2.20 20.01
CA ALA A 58 3.57 -2.45 19.37
C ALA A 58 2.58 -3.16 20.31
N ASP A 59 3.03 -4.17 21.07
CA ASP A 59 2.19 -4.86 22.06
C ASP A 59 1.73 -3.90 23.17
N GLU A 60 2.63 -3.04 23.65
CA GLU A 60 2.32 -2.03 24.68
C GLU A 60 1.25 -1.03 24.18
N CYS A 61 1.36 -0.57 22.94
CA CYS A 61 0.35 0.31 22.33
C CYS A 61 -1.01 -0.40 22.19
N TRP A 62 -1.04 -1.63 21.68
CA TRP A 62 -2.30 -2.38 21.57
C TRP A 62 -2.88 -2.79 22.92
N ALA A 63 -2.06 -3.04 23.92
CA ALA A 63 -2.52 -3.28 25.29
C ALA A 63 -3.22 -2.04 25.86
N ARG A 64 -2.71 -0.84 25.56
CA ARG A 64 -3.37 0.42 25.94
C ARG A 64 -4.69 0.62 25.21
N VAL A 65 -4.77 0.28 23.91
CA VAL A 65 -6.04 0.27 23.18
C VAL A 65 -7.04 -0.65 23.85
N GLN A 66 -6.65 -1.88 24.20
CA GLN A 66 -7.52 -2.85 24.89
C GLN A 66 -7.90 -2.46 26.31
N ALA A 67 -7.07 -1.67 27.01
CA ALA A 67 -7.41 -1.14 28.32
C ALA A 67 -8.55 -0.11 28.24
N GLY A 68 -8.62 0.66 27.14
CA GLY A 68 -9.71 1.60 26.87
C GLY A 68 -10.93 0.95 26.21
N ASP A 69 -10.71 -0.02 25.32
CA ASP A 69 -11.75 -0.78 24.61
C ASP A 69 -11.37 -2.28 24.57
N PRO A 70 -11.83 -3.07 25.55
CA PRO A 70 -11.53 -4.51 25.61
C PRO A 70 -12.00 -5.31 24.39
N GLU A 71 -13.01 -4.83 23.67
CA GLU A 71 -13.58 -5.48 22.48
C GLU A 71 -12.94 -5.01 21.16
N HIS A 72 -11.91 -4.17 21.22
CA HIS A 72 -11.24 -3.64 20.02
C HIS A 72 -10.57 -4.74 19.18
N ALA A 73 -11.29 -5.22 18.17
CA ALA A 73 -10.92 -6.38 17.35
C ALA A 73 -9.53 -6.24 16.71
N GLY A 74 -9.16 -5.04 16.23
CA GLY A 74 -7.87 -4.78 15.60
C GLY A 74 -6.68 -4.96 16.56
N ALA A 75 -6.85 -4.56 17.82
CA ALA A 75 -5.81 -4.67 18.83
C ALA A 75 -5.67 -6.13 19.30
N ALA A 76 -6.79 -6.82 19.50
CA ALA A 76 -6.81 -8.24 19.83
C ALA A 76 -6.13 -9.10 18.75
N GLU A 77 -6.41 -8.82 17.46
CA GLU A 77 -5.75 -9.50 16.34
C GLU A 77 -4.25 -9.21 16.30
N GLY A 78 -3.86 -7.93 16.40
CA GLY A 78 -2.47 -7.49 16.37
C GLY A 78 -1.61 -8.19 17.44
N ARG A 79 -2.10 -8.22 18.68
CA ARG A 79 -1.42 -8.91 19.79
C ARG A 79 -1.36 -10.43 19.60
N ARG A 80 -2.39 -11.05 19.03
CA ARG A 80 -2.36 -12.49 18.71
C ARG A 80 -1.30 -12.81 17.65
N ILE A 81 -1.17 -11.96 16.63
CA ILE A 81 -0.13 -12.08 15.59
C ILE A 81 1.27 -11.95 16.22
N LEU A 82 1.49 -10.90 17.03
CA LEU A 82 2.74 -10.68 17.77
C LEU A 82 3.13 -11.86 18.64
N ALA A 83 2.19 -12.39 19.43
CA ALA A 83 2.42 -13.55 20.27
C ALA A 83 2.87 -14.77 19.46
N GLY A 84 2.30 -14.97 18.26
CA GLY A 84 2.73 -16.01 17.33
C GLY A 84 4.16 -15.80 16.80
N ILE A 85 4.54 -14.55 16.52
CA ILE A 85 5.90 -14.19 16.07
C ILE A 85 6.93 -14.39 17.18
N VAL A 86 6.65 -13.89 18.38
CA VAL A 86 7.54 -13.98 19.56
C VAL A 86 7.73 -15.43 20.00
N ALA A 87 6.67 -16.26 19.91
CA ALA A 87 6.74 -17.68 20.20
C ALA A 87 7.46 -18.51 19.11
N GLY A 88 8.00 -17.88 18.06
CA GLY A 88 8.64 -18.57 16.94
C GLY A 88 7.69 -19.42 16.09
N LYS A 89 6.39 -19.33 16.32
CA LYS A 89 5.33 -20.08 15.59
C LYS A 89 4.99 -19.43 14.25
N ARG A 90 5.42 -18.18 14.03
CA ARG A 90 5.30 -17.45 12.78
C ARG A 90 6.64 -16.79 12.46
N PRO A 91 7.09 -16.79 11.19
CA PRO A 91 8.28 -16.07 10.81
C PRO A 91 8.12 -14.58 11.15
N SER A 92 9.12 -14.00 11.82
CA SER A 92 9.12 -12.61 12.30
C SER A 92 9.19 -11.55 11.19
N ARG A 93 8.96 -11.94 9.94
CA ARG A 93 9.03 -11.05 8.78
C ARG A 93 7.82 -11.26 7.88
N PRO A 94 7.06 -10.22 7.53
CA PRO A 94 6.64 -10.12 6.15
C PRO A 94 7.93 -10.06 5.33
N VAL A 95 8.12 -11.03 4.43
CA VAL A 95 9.35 -11.18 3.64
C VAL A 95 9.50 -9.97 2.71
N ALA A 96 10.13 -8.90 3.21
CA ALA A 96 10.94 -8.01 2.41
C ALA A 96 12.33 -8.65 2.26
N GLN A 97 12.40 -9.73 1.49
CA GLN A 97 13.64 -10.12 0.82
C GLN A 97 13.61 -9.51 -0.58
N PRO A 98 14.63 -8.72 -0.96
CA PRO A 98 14.73 -8.22 -2.32
C PRO A 98 15.08 -9.41 -3.22
N GLY A 99 14.08 -9.99 -3.88
CA GLY A 99 14.36 -11.01 -4.89
C GLY A 99 13.25 -12.00 -5.21
N ARG A 100 12.38 -12.37 -4.26
CA ARG A 100 11.30 -13.34 -4.52
C ARG A 100 10.13 -13.13 -3.55
N VAL A 101 9.12 -12.36 -3.96
CA VAL A 101 7.79 -12.38 -3.31
C VAL A 101 6.87 -13.22 -4.18
N ALA A 102 6.76 -14.48 -3.82
CA ALA A 102 5.59 -15.28 -4.14
C ALA A 102 4.46 -14.86 -3.21
N VAL A 103 3.29 -14.74 -3.82
CA VAL A 103 1.99 -14.42 -3.23
C VAL A 103 1.69 -15.25 -1.98
N ALA A 104 1.32 -14.58 -0.89
CA ALA A 104 0.41 -15.12 0.11
C ALA A 104 -0.49 -13.98 0.58
N GLY A 105 -1.79 -14.13 0.31
CA GLY A 105 -2.82 -13.14 0.54
C GLY A 105 -2.99 -12.76 2.01
N GLY A 106 -3.40 -11.52 2.21
CA GLY A 106 -3.74 -10.96 3.51
C GLY A 106 -4.49 -9.66 3.29
N VAL A 107 -5.68 -9.78 2.70
CA VAL A 107 -6.71 -8.73 2.71
C VAL A 107 -7.03 -8.46 4.18
N LEU A 108 -6.50 -7.38 4.75
CA LEU A 108 -7.07 -6.80 5.97
C LEU A 108 -8.30 -6.02 5.54
N VAL A 109 -9.42 -6.73 5.56
CA VAL A 109 -10.77 -6.23 5.36
C VAL A 109 -11.00 -5.07 6.32
N VAL A 110 -11.26 -3.89 5.75
CA VAL A 110 -11.94 -2.80 6.45
C VAL A 110 -13.37 -3.27 6.68
N ALA A 111 -13.63 -3.96 7.79
CA ALA A 111 -14.98 -4.28 8.24
C ALA A 111 -15.45 -3.13 9.11
N ALA A 112 -16.36 -2.34 8.56
CA ALA A 112 -17.12 -1.33 9.26
C ALA A 112 -17.98 -1.97 10.36
N VAL A 113 -17.98 -1.30 11.51
CA VAL A 113 -18.80 -1.58 12.68
C VAL A 113 -20.29 -1.50 12.33
N ALA A 114 -21.06 -2.55 12.64
CA ALA A 114 -22.52 -2.47 12.73
C ALA A 114 -23.04 -3.45 13.79
N GLY A 115 -23.42 -2.86 14.93
CA GLY A 115 -24.30 -3.31 16.03
C GLY A 115 -24.80 -4.75 16.12
N GLY A 116 -24.50 -5.38 17.27
CA GLY A 116 -25.23 -6.55 17.78
C GLY A 116 -25.45 -6.41 19.29
N ALA A 117 -26.64 -5.96 19.69
CA ALA A 117 -27.08 -5.97 21.07
C ALA A 117 -27.33 -7.41 21.53
N VAL A 118 -26.62 -7.85 22.57
CA VAL A 118 -26.88 -9.14 23.22
C VAL A 118 -27.95 -8.92 24.28
N ALA A 119 -29.17 -9.35 23.99
CA ALA A 119 -30.24 -9.44 24.98
C ALA A 119 -29.96 -10.64 25.90
N VAL A 120 -29.55 -10.38 27.15
CA VAL A 120 -29.53 -11.38 28.21
C VAL A 120 -30.90 -11.38 28.88
N ALA A 121 -31.69 -12.40 28.59
CA ALA A 121 -32.91 -12.72 29.32
C ALA A 121 -32.54 -13.26 30.71
N GLY A 122 -32.97 -12.55 31.75
CA GLY A 122 -32.93 -13.00 33.13
C GLY A 122 -34.32 -12.80 33.74
N ASP A 123 -35.01 -13.90 33.97
CA ASP A 123 -36.34 -14.02 34.56
C ASP A 123 -36.20 -14.09 36.09
N ASP A 124 -36.90 -13.23 36.85
CA ASP A 124 -37.62 -13.62 38.08
C ASP A 124 -38.55 -12.47 38.59
N PRO A 125 -39.73 -12.77 39.19
CA PRO A 125 -40.82 -11.81 39.38
C PRO A 125 -40.95 -11.28 40.82
N ARG A 126 -41.47 -10.05 40.98
CA ARG A 126 -42.64 -9.68 41.83
C ARG A 126 -42.73 -8.17 42.18
N ARG A 127 -43.88 -7.57 41.81
CA ARG A 127 -44.73 -6.56 42.53
C ARG A 127 -44.36 -5.04 42.45
N PRO A 128 -45.33 -4.11 42.63
CA PRO A 128 -46.59 -3.87 41.91
C PRO A 128 -46.78 -2.43 41.34
N VAL A 129 -47.65 -2.34 40.32
CA VAL A 129 -48.62 -1.29 39.92
C VAL A 129 -48.29 0.21 40.17
N ALA A 130 -48.10 0.93 39.06
CA ALA A 130 -48.49 2.33 38.89
C ALA A 130 -49.10 2.53 37.49
N THR A 131 -50.17 3.32 37.42
CA THR A 131 -51.07 3.47 36.26
C THR A 131 -50.75 4.74 35.45
N ALA A 132 -50.69 4.57 34.11
CA ALA A 132 -50.84 5.57 33.03
C ALA A 132 -49.71 6.62 32.79
N PRO A 133 -49.47 7.08 31.53
CA PRO A 133 -50.36 7.08 30.36
C PRO A 133 -49.91 6.21 29.18
N ALA A 134 -50.89 5.89 28.33
CA ALA A 134 -50.74 5.20 27.06
C ALA A 134 -49.82 5.99 26.11
N ALA A 135 -48.53 5.66 26.14
CA ALA A 135 -47.62 5.96 25.05
C ALA A 135 -47.89 4.96 23.93
N ALA A 136 -48.07 5.46 22.72
CA ALA A 136 -48.35 4.71 21.51
C ALA A 136 -47.42 3.48 21.41
N THR A 137 -48.00 2.30 21.54
CA THR A 137 -47.37 1.03 21.19
C THR A 137 -47.27 0.96 19.67
N SER A 138 -46.17 1.47 19.10
CA SER A 138 -45.66 0.91 17.85
C SER A 138 -45.28 -0.54 18.15
N SER A 139 -46.00 -1.47 17.52
CA SER A 139 -45.90 -2.90 17.79
C SER A 139 -44.44 -3.39 17.62
N PRO A 140 -43.91 -4.25 18.52
CA PRO A 140 -42.54 -4.79 18.42
C PRO A 140 -42.19 -5.41 17.06
N THR A 141 -43.21 -5.84 16.31
CA THR A 141 -43.12 -6.46 14.99
C THR A 141 -42.72 -5.47 13.88
N GLU A 142 -43.19 -4.22 13.91
CA GLU A 142 -42.93 -3.24 12.84
C GLU A 142 -41.48 -2.74 12.87
N ALA A 143 -40.95 -2.48 14.07
CA ALA A 143 -39.55 -2.10 14.25
C ALA A 143 -38.58 -3.21 13.81
N GLY A 144 -38.94 -4.48 14.07
CA GLY A 144 -38.16 -5.64 13.64
C GLY A 144 -38.16 -5.86 12.12
N GLU A 145 -39.29 -5.62 11.46
CA GLU A 145 -39.39 -5.68 9.99
C GLU A 145 -38.59 -4.57 9.32
N GLU A 146 -38.64 -3.34 9.85
CA GLU A 146 -37.86 -2.23 9.31
C GLU A 146 -36.35 -2.47 9.47
N GLN A 147 -35.93 -2.99 10.63
CA GLN A 147 -34.55 -3.41 10.87
C GLN A 147 -34.10 -4.48 9.85
N ARG A 148 -34.96 -5.47 9.57
CA ARG A 148 -34.66 -6.54 8.59
C ARG A 148 -34.54 -5.99 7.17
N ARG A 149 -35.45 -5.10 6.74
CA ARG A 149 -35.37 -4.45 5.41
C ARG A 149 -34.08 -3.64 5.26
N ARG A 150 -33.68 -2.88 6.29
CA ARG A 150 -32.41 -2.13 6.29
C ARG A 150 -31.21 -3.08 6.20
N ALA A 151 -31.23 -4.19 6.93
CA ALA A 151 -30.17 -5.19 6.88
C ALA A 151 -30.04 -5.82 5.47
N GLU A 152 -31.16 -6.15 4.84
CA GLU A 152 -31.21 -6.68 3.46
C GLU A 152 -30.70 -5.64 2.45
N GLU A 153 -31.09 -4.38 2.59
CA GLU A 153 -30.61 -3.29 1.72
C GLU A 153 -29.11 -3.07 1.86
N LEU A 154 -28.58 -3.06 3.08
CA LEU A 154 -27.15 -2.94 3.34
C LEU A 154 -26.38 -4.13 2.77
N ALA A 155 -26.89 -5.35 2.96
CA ALA A 155 -26.30 -6.56 2.38
C ALA A 155 -26.24 -6.48 0.85
N HIS A 156 -27.31 -5.99 0.20
CA HIS A 156 -27.35 -5.80 -1.24
C HIS A 156 -26.32 -4.75 -1.72
N ARG A 157 -26.23 -3.61 -1.02
CA ARG A 157 -25.24 -2.56 -1.33
C ARG A 157 -23.81 -3.06 -1.17
N LEU A 158 -23.51 -3.84 -0.12
CA LEU A 158 -22.18 -4.43 0.08
C LEU A 158 -21.82 -5.40 -1.04
N ALA A 159 -22.75 -6.30 -1.41
CA ALA A 159 -22.55 -7.24 -2.50
C ALA A 159 -22.27 -6.52 -3.84
N GLN A 160 -22.96 -5.41 -4.11
CA GLN A 160 -22.72 -4.59 -5.29
C GLN A 160 -21.30 -3.97 -5.28
N VAL A 161 -20.87 -3.40 -4.16
CA VAL A 161 -19.52 -2.82 -4.03
C VAL A 161 -18.43 -3.89 -4.19
N GLU A 162 -18.64 -5.09 -3.65
CA GLU A 162 -17.70 -6.21 -3.81
C GLU A 162 -17.62 -6.70 -5.25
N ALA A 163 -18.75 -6.79 -5.95
CA ALA A 163 -18.81 -7.14 -7.36
C ALA A 163 -18.09 -6.10 -8.24
N GLU A 164 -18.31 -4.81 -7.99
CA GLU A 164 -17.64 -3.71 -8.69
C GLU A 164 -16.13 -3.72 -8.47
N ARG A 165 -15.68 -3.96 -7.23
CA ARG A 165 -14.25 -4.09 -6.90
C ARG A 165 -13.61 -5.28 -7.59
N SER A 166 -14.29 -6.42 -7.60
CA SER A 166 -13.80 -7.65 -8.25
C SER A 166 -13.66 -7.44 -9.76
N ALA A 167 -14.69 -6.88 -10.40
CA ALA A 167 -14.64 -6.55 -11.82
C ALA A 167 -13.54 -5.54 -12.17
N ALA A 168 -13.32 -4.52 -11.32
CA ALA A 168 -12.22 -3.57 -11.50
C ALA A 168 -10.84 -4.24 -11.39
N ALA A 169 -10.67 -5.14 -10.42
CA ALA A 169 -9.42 -5.89 -10.24
C ALA A 169 -9.12 -6.82 -11.43
N GLU A 170 -10.14 -7.46 -12.01
CA GLU A 170 -10.01 -8.29 -13.21
C GLU A 170 -9.61 -7.46 -14.45
N ARG A 171 -10.22 -6.29 -14.64
CA ARG A 171 -9.86 -5.37 -15.73
C ARG A 171 -8.41 -4.90 -15.60
N LEU A 172 -8.00 -4.48 -14.40
CA LEU A 172 -6.61 -4.11 -14.13
C LEU A 172 -5.67 -5.27 -14.42
N THR A 173 -6.04 -6.48 -13.98
CA THR A 173 -5.25 -7.70 -14.20
C THR A 173 -5.05 -7.95 -15.70
N THR A 174 -6.11 -7.83 -16.48
CA THR A 174 -6.08 -7.99 -17.93
C THR A 174 -5.20 -6.95 -18.61
N ARG A 175 -5.28 -5.67 -18.20
CA ARG A 175 -4.44 -4.59 -18.75
C ARG A 175 -2.95 -4.84 -18.46
N LEU A 176 -2.61 -5.25 -17.24
CA LEU A 176 -1.24 -5.59 -16.87
C LEU A 176 -0.69 -6.78 -17.68
N ASP A 177 -1.53 -7.78 -18.00
CA ASP A 177 -1.13 -8.90 -18.85
C ASP A 177 -0.85 -8.50 -20.30
N VAL A 178 -1.64 -7.57 -20.84
CA VAL A 178 -1.40 -7.02 -22.18
C VAL A 178 -0.06 -6.29 -22.22
N ILE A 179 0.19 -5.39 -21.26
CA ILE A 179 1.45 -4.63 -21.18
C ILE A 179 2.64 -5.58 -21.00
N SER A 180 2.54 -6.53 -20.05
CA SER A 180 3.64 -7.45 -19.74
C SER A 180 4.02 -8.33 -20.94
N ARG A 181 3.02 -8.90 -21.63
CA ARG A 181 3.25 -9.72 -22.82
C ARG A 181 3.87 -8.91 -23.95
N ARG A 182 3.41 -7.68 -24.18
CA ARG A 182 3.94 -6.81 -25.23
C ARG A 182 5.42 -6.48 -24.99
N LEU A 183 5.82 -6.23 -23.74
CA LEU A 183 7.20 -5.84 -23.40
C LEU A 183 8.15 -7.03 -23.18
N THR A 184 7.66 -8.26 -23.22
CA THR A 184 8.49 -9.45 -23.07
C THR A 184 9.36 -9.66 -24.32
N MET A 185 10.68 -9.53 -24.16
CA MET A 185 11.64 -9.65 -25.25
C MET A 185 13.06 -10.01 -24.79
N PRO A 186 13.93 -10.49 -25.69
CA PRO A 186 15.34 -10.71 -25.38
C PRO A 186 16.03 -9.43 -24.88
N GLY A 187 16.85 -9.57 -23.84
CA GLY A 187 17.58 -8.46 -23.21
C GLY A 187 16.79 -7.72 -22.12
N VAL A 188 15.51 -8.02 -21.94
CA VAL A 188 14.63 -7.39 -20.96
C VAL A 188 14.14 -8.42 -19.93
N ILE A 189 13.92 -7.97 -18.70
CA ILE A 189 13.24 -8.69 -17.63
C ILE A 189 12.00 -7.89 -17.28
N VAL A 190 10.83 -8.49 -17.49
CA VAL A 190 9.54 -7.89 -17.14
C VAL A 190 9.07 -8.48 -15.82
N LYS A 191 8.76 -7.64 -14.85
CA LYS A 191 8.17 -8.02 -13.57
C LYS A 191 6.79 -7.38 -13.44
N ARG A 192 5.84 -8.18 -12.97
CA ARG A 192 4.47 -7.73 -12.70
C ARG A 192 4.33 -7.35 -11.24
N GLY A 193 3.90 -6.12 -10.98
CA GLY A 193 3.49 -5.63 -9.67
C GLY A 193 1.98 -5.70 -9.47
N SER A 194 1.50 -5.21 -8.32
CA SER A 194 0.06 -5.18 -7.98
C SER A 194 -0.76 -4.18 -8.80
N GLY A 195 -0.12 -3.20 -9.43
CA GLY A 195 -0.77 -2.21 -10.31
C GLY A 195 0.14 -1.67 -11.41
N THR A 196 1.34 -2.24 -11.56
CA THR A 196 2.37 -1.75 -12.47
C THR A 196 3.07 -2.90 -13.18
N VAL A 197 3.70 -2.59 -14.31
CA VAL A 197 4.66 -3.45 -14.99
C VAL A 197 6.02 -2.79 -14.92
N GLU A 198 7.00 -3.49 -14.34
CA GLU A 198 8.36 -3.02 -14.22
C GLU A 198 9.25 -3.71 -15.26
N VAL A 199 10.08 -2.92 -15.93
CA VAL A 199 10.95 -3.38 -17.01
C VAL A 199 12.39 -3.09 -16.62
N TYR A 200 13.19 -4.14 -16.58
CA TYR A 200 14.62 -4.07 -16.27
C TYR A 200 15.43 -4.56 -17.46
N PHE A 201 16.60 -3.98 -17.68
CA PHE A 201 17.50 -4.39 -18.74
C PHE A 201 18.53 -5.36 -18.18
N ARG A 202 18.80 -6.46 -18.90
CA ARG A 202 19.71 -7.51 -18.42
C ARG A 202 21.13 -7.00 -18.29
N GLU A 203 21.55 -6.13 -19.19
CA GLU A 203 22.89 -5.53 -19.19
C GLU A 203 22.82 -4.03 -18.88
N GLY A 204 23.96 -3.45 -18.51
CA GLY A 204 24.10 -2.00 -18.37
C GLY A 204 23.87 -1.32 -19.71
N LEU A 205 23.02 -0.30 -19.74
CA LEU A 205 22.73 0.46 -20.95
C LEU A 205 23.76 1.57 -21.20
N PHE A 206 24.51 1.95 -20.17
CA PHE A 206 25.43 3.09 -20.21
C PHE A 206 26.87 2.63 -19.98
N ILE A 207 27.79 3.21 -20.75
CA ILE A 207 29.24 3.00 -20.60
C ILE A 207 29.70 3.76 -19.37
N GLU A 208 29.62 5.10 -19.45
CA GLU A 208 30.02 6.08 -18.46
C GLU A 208 28.99 7.21 -18.45
N ASP A 209 28.74 7.79 -17.27
CA ASP A 209 27.77 8.86 -17.07
C ASP A 209 26.46 8.58 -17.81
N THR A 210 26.14 9.31 -18.88
CA THR A 210 24.91 9.15 -19.65
C THR A 210 25.13 8.63 -21.08
N ARG A 211 26.36 8.24 -21.43
CA ARG A 211 26.66 7.71 -22.77
C ARG A 211 26.15 6.27 -22.92
N LEU A 212 25.19 6.07 -23.82
CA LEU A 212 24.64 4.74 -24.15
C LEU A 212 25.69 3.85 -24.82
N THR A 213 25.60 2.54 -24.55
CA THR A 213 26.25 1.52 -25.38
C THR A 213 25.48 1.38 -26.70
N ALA A 214 26.14 0.89 -27.76
CA ALA A 214 25.45 0.62 -29.04
C ALA A 214 24.31 -0.39 -28.86
N ASP A 215 24.54 -1.45 -28.09
CA ASP A 215 23.53 -2.46 -27.76
C ASP A 215 22.40 -1.89 -26.90
N GLY A 216 22.73 -0.99 -25.96
CA GLY A 216 21.77 -0.31 -25.09
C GLY A 216 20.84 0.62 -25.86
N ALA A 217 21.39 1.44 -26.77
CA ALA A 217 20.62 2.27 -27.68
C ALA A 217 19.69 1.41 -28.55
N ALA A 218 20.21 0.36 -29.20
CA ALA A 218 19.43 -0.54 -30.02
C ALA A 218 18.33 -1.28 -29.23
N LEU A 219 18.57 -1.59 -27.96
CA LEU A 219 17.61 -2.24 -27.07
C LEU A 219 16.50 -1.27 -26.63
N LEU A 220 16.84 -0.03 -26.25
CA LEU A 220 15.87 1.04 -25.98
C LEU A 220 15.00 1.31 -27.20
N ASP A 221 15.59 1.31 -28.39
CA ASP A 221 14.88 1.45 -29.66
C ASP A 221 13.79 0.39 -29.86
N ARG A 222 14.15 -0.88 -29.62
CA ARG A 222 13.21 -2.00 -29.71
C ARG A 222 12.12 -1.93 -28.63
N VAL A 223 12.45 -1.42 -27.44
CA VAL A 223 11.46 -1.20 -26.38
C VAL A 223 10.53 -0.05 -26.77
N GLY A 224 11.05 1.09 -27.24
CA GLY A 224 10.29 2.25 -27.67
C GLY A 224 9.23 1.90 -28.71
N ARG A 225 9.60 1.15 -29.76
CA ARG A 225 8.63 0.66 -30.77
C ARG A 225 7.50 -0.19 -30.19
N ARG A 226 7.71 -0.83 -29.03
CA ARG A 226 6.68 -1.60 -28.34
C ARG A 226 5.83 -0.78 -27.37
N LEU A 227 6.25 0.44 -27.04
CA LEU A 227 5.48 1.39 -26.23
C LEU A 227 4.39 2.09 -27.05
N ASP A 228 4.56 2.18 -28.36
CA ASP A 228 3.57 2.79 -29.25
C ASP A 228 2.18 2.15 -29.09
N GLY A 229 1.14 2.97 -28.95
CA GLY A 229 -0.24 2.51 -28.75
C GLY A 229 -0.51 1.74 -27.45
N LEU A 230 0.39 1.77 -26.45
CA LEU A 230 0.07 1.29 -25.10
C LEU A 230 -0.70 2.35 -24.30
N ASP A 231 -1.83 1.96 -23.73
CA ASP A 231 -2.60 2.80 -22.81
C ASP A 231 -2.04 2.72 -21.39
N ALA A 232 -0.87 3.34 -21.19
CA ALA A 232 -0.16 3.36 -19.92
C ALA A 232 0.55 4.69 -19.70
N SER A 233 0.70 5.12 -18.45
CA SER A 233 1.71 6.10 -18.08
C SER A 233 3.07 5.41 -17.98
N ILE A 234 4.12 6.10 -18.42
CA ILE A 234 5.48 5.56 -18.52
C ILE A 234 6.39 6.41 -17.64
N THR A 235 7.05 5.77 -16.67
CA THR A 235 8.07 6.42 -15.83
C THR A 235 9.41 5.77 -16.08
N VAL A 236 10.40 6.57 -16.49
CA VAL A 236 11.80 6.16 -16.64
C VAL A 236 12.53 6.44 -15.33
N VAL A 237 13.14 5.41 -14.77
CA VAL A 237 13.84 5.45 -13.50
C VAL A 237 15.32 5.23 -13.75
N GLY A 238 16.15 6.24 -13.54
CA GLY A 238 17.58 6.10 -13.71
C GLY A 238 18.25 5.53 -12.48
N HIS A 239 19.25 4.68 -12.70
CA HIS A 239 20.04 4.05 -11.64
C HIS A 239 21.48 4.57 -11.68
N SER A 240 22.05 4.81 -10.51
CA SER A 240 23.46 5.17 -10.36
C SER A 240 24.22 4.05 -9.65
N VAL A 241 25.50 3.92 -9.99
CA VAL A 241 26.42 3.08 -9.22
C VAL A 241 27.05 3.97 -8.16
N PRO A 242 26.94 3.63 -6.87
CA PRO A 242 27.59 4.40 -5.82
C PRO A 242 29.11 4.26 -5.95
N VAL A 243 29.80 5.38 -5.73
CA VAL A 243 31.25 5.45 -5.75
C VAL A 243 31.79 5.29 -4.33
N PRO A 244 32.96 4.66 -4.12
CA PRO A 244 33.59 4.60 -2.81
C PRO A 244 33.75 6.01 -2.20
N GLY A 245 33.31 6.19 -0.95
CA GLY A 245 33.31 7.49 -0.26
C GLY A 245 32.22 8.47 -0.70
N GLY A 246 31.37 8.08 -1.66
CA GLY A 246 30.20 8.85 -2.08
C GLY A 246 29.03 8.71 -1.11
N ARG A 247 27.97 9.49 -1.39
CA ARG A 247 26.67 9.26 -0.76
C ARG A 247 26.20 7.83 -1.06
N THR A 248 25.41 7.26 -0.18
CA THR A 248 24.83 5.91 -0.32
C THR A 248 23.30 5.93 -0.28
N SER A 249 22.72 7.12 -0.14
CA SER A 249 21.29 7.40 -0.07
C SER A 249 20.96 8.68 -0.84
N GLY A 250 19.70 8.83 -1.21
CA GLY A 250 19.18 9.91 -2.04
C GLY A 250 19.37 9.66 -3.53
N GLY A 251 18.58 10.36 -4.34
CA GLY A 251 18.75 10.40 -5.79
C GLY A 251 20.12 10.95 -6.22
N SER A 252 20.52 10.63 -7.45
CA SER A 252 21.76 11.11 -8.06
C SER A 252 21.44 11.93 -9.31
N GLY A 253 22.16 13.03 -9.52
CA GLY A 253 22.07 13.80 -10.76
C GLY A 253 22.38 12.92 -11.98
N THR A 254 23.38 12.06 -11.89
CA THR A 254 23.72 11.10 -12.95
C THR A 254 22.58 10.13 -13.24
N ALA A 255 21.86 9.67 -12.21
CA ALA A 255 20.70 8.82 -12.39
C ALA A 255 19.57 9.57 -13.11
N LEU A 256 19.27 10.81 -12.73
CA LEU A 256 18.26 11.60 -13.42
C LEU A 256 18.63 11.86 -14.89
N SER A 257 19.88 12.23 -15.18
CA SER A 257 20.34 12.46 -16.56
C SER A 257 20.30 11.18 -17.41
N ARG A 258 20.58 10.00 -16.84
CA ARG A 258 20.36 8.71 -17.52
C ARG A 258 18.90 8.47 -17.85
N ALA A 259 17.99 8.80 -16.93
CA ALA A 259 16.56 8.69 -17.17
C ALA A 259 16.12 9.59 -18.33
N GLU A 260 16.68 10.80 -18.40
CA GLU A 260 16.42 11.76 -19.47
C GLU A 260 16.91 11.27 -20.83
N ASP A 261 18.16 10.84 -20.95
CA ASP A 261 18.71 10.36 -22.22
C ASP A 261 17.98 9.09 -22.71
N ALA A 262 17.63 8.18 -21.80
CA ALA A 262 16.81 7.03 -22.15
C ALA A 262 15.38 7.43 -22.58
N ALA A 263 14.75 8.41 -21.91
CA ALA A 263 13.43 8.90 -22.28
C ALA A 263 13.43 9.54 -23.68
N ARG A 264 14.48 10.29 -24.04
CA ARG A 264 14.65 10.83 -25.39
C ARG A 264 14.75 9.73 -26.44
N GLN A 265 15.58 8.71 -26.21
CA GLN A 265 15.69 7.56 -27.13
C GLN A 265 14.36 6.82 -27.28
N LEU A 266 13.63 6.61 -26.18
CA LEU A 266 12.33 5.95 -26.19
C LEU A 266 11.27 6.77 -26.91
N ALA A 267 11.25 8.09 -26.70
CA ALA A 267 10.34 9.01 -27.38
C ALA A 267 10.55 8.99 -28.89
N GLU A 268 11.81 9.07 -29.35
CA GLU A 268 12.16 8.98 -30.77
C GLU A 268 11.70 7.65 -31.38
N ALA A 269 11.98 6.53 -30.71
CA ALA A 269 11.65 5.20 -31.24
C ALA A 269 10.16 4.83 -31.15
N SER A 270 9.41 5.43 -30.22
CA SER A 270 7.97 5.18 -30.02
C SER A 270 7.07 6.14 -30.81
N GLY A 271 7.59 7.29 -31.25
CA GLY A 271 6.79 8.38 -31.80
C GLY A 271 5.97 9.14 -30.75
N LEU A 272 6.12 8.81 -29.46
CA LEU A 272 5.46 9.52 -28.37
C LEU A 272 6.23 10.82 -28.03
N PRO A 273 5.54 11.90 -27.64
CA PRO A 273 6.22 13.10 -27.18
C PRO A 273 6.98 12.84 -25.89
N LEU A 274 8.10 13.55 -25.66
CA LEU A 274 8.89 13.40 -24.44
C LEU A 274 8.05 13.66 -23.16
N THR A 275 7.01 14.50 -23.25
CA THR A 275 6.06 14.76 -22.16
C THR A 275 5.19 13.57 -21.76
N ALA A 276 5.15 12.50 -22.58
CA ALA A 276 4.49 11.25 -22.21
C ALA A 276 5.31 10.42 -21.19
N PHE A 277 6.57 10.79 -20.97
CA PHE A 277 7.50 10.10 -20.09
C PHE A 277 7.74 10.92 -18.82
N ALA A 278 7.37 10.36 -17.68
CA ALA A 278 7.87 10.85 -16.39
C ALA A 278 9.30 10.34 -16.17
N MET A 279 10.14 11.13 -15.51
CA MET A 279 11.54 10.79 -15.24
C MET A 279 11.82 10.93 -13.75
N ARG A 280 12.55 9.97 -13.17
CA ARG A 280 12.99 10.04 -11.77
C ARG A 280 14.37 9.40 -11.58
N SER A 281 15.07 9.85 -10.54
CA SER A 281 16.22 9.13 -10.02
C SER A 281 15.75 8.02 -9.08
N ALA A 282 16.33 6.83 -9.19
CA ALA A 282 16.26 5.84 -8.12
C ALA A 282 17.05 6.32 -6.90
N GLU A 283 16.71 5.75 -5.74
CA GLU A 283 17.54 5.83 -4.54
C GLU A 283 18.84 5.05 -4.74
N GLN A 284 19.95 5.53 -4.19
CA GLN A 284 21.26 4.86 -4.35
C GLN A 284 21.36 3.49 -3.68
N SER A 285 20.44 3.19 -2.75
CA SER A 285 20.24 1.88 -2.16
C SER A 285 19.45 0.92 -3.06
N GLU A 286 18.66 1.44 -4.00
CA GLU A 286 17.87 0.66 -4.94
C GLU A 286 18.76 0.21 -6.11
N ARG A 287 19.40 -0.95 -5.94
CA ARG A 287 20.21 -1.57 -6.99
C ARG A 287 19.46 -2.76 -7.59
N PRO A 288 19.04 -2.70 -8.87
CA PRO A 288 18.31 -3.81 -9.49
C PRO A 288 19.12 -5.12 -9.57
N PHE A 289 20.45 -5.00 -9.59
CA PHE A 289 21.37 -6.13 -9.69
C PHE A 289 22.52 -6.02 -8.69
N GLU A 290 23.07 -7.18 -8.29
CA GLU A 290 24.25 -7.23 -7.41
C GLU A 290 25.51 -6.70 -8.10
N ARG A 291 25.65 -6.94 -9.41
CA ARG A 291 26.80 -6.50 -10.20
C ARG A 291 26.67 -5.03 -10.58
N GLU A 292 27.61 -4.21 -10.11
CA GLU A 292 27.63 -2.76 -10.32
C GLU A 292 27.59 -2.34 -11.79
N ALA A 293 28.30 -3.04 -12.67
CA ALA A 293 28.29 -2.74 -14.11
C ALA A 293 26.87 -2.79 -14.72
N ARG A 294 25.99 -3.67 -14.20
CA ARG A 294 24.60 -3.79 -14.67
C ARG A 294 23.69 -2.70 -14.13
N ASN A 295 24.11 -2.01 -13.06
CA ASN A 295 23.35 -0.91 -12.45
C ASN A 295 23.62 0.45 -13.13
N ARG A 296 24.51 0.51 -14.13
CA ARG A 296 24.58 1.64 -15.08
C ARG A 296 23.46 1.52 -16.09
N THR A 297 22.23 1.74 -15.65
CA THR A 297 21.02 1.43 -16.42
C THR A 297 19.84 2.32 -16.05
N VAL A 298 18.72 2.13 -16.73
CA VAL A 298 17.39 2.64 -16.35
C VAL A 298 16.46 1.46 -16.10
N SER A 299 15.34 1.67 -15.41
CA SER A 299 14.18 0.79 -15.44
C SER A 299 12.95 1.57 -15.88
N LEU A 300 11.95 0.87 -16.42
CA LEU A 300 10.66 1.48 -16.76
C LEU A 300 9.61 0.99 -15.78
N VAL A 301 8.75 1.90 -15.34
CA VAL A 301 7.54 1.57 -14.57
C VAL A 301 6.36 2.03 -15.41
N LEU A 302 5.52 1.07 -15.79
CA LEU A 302 4.31 1.31 -16.57
C LEU A 302 3.08 1.09 -15.69
N THR A 303 2.19 2.08 -15.66
CA THR A 303 0.91 1.99 -14.94
C THR A 303 -0.21 2.08 -15.96
N PRO A 304 -1.12 1.10 -16.05
CA PRO A 304 -2.30 1.20 -16.91
C PRO A 304 -3.09 2.47 -16.63
N ARG A 305 -3.59 3.13 -17.68
CA ARG A 305 -4.58 4.20 -17.53
C ARG A 305 -5.98 3.61 -17.41
#